data_AF-A0A6P8PI66-F1
#
_entry.id   AF-A0A6P8PI66-F1
#
_cell.length_a   1.000
_cell.length_b   1.000
_cell.length_c   1.000
_cell.angle_alpha   90.00
_cell.angle_beta   90.00
_cell.angle_gamma   90.00
#
_symmetry.space_group_name_H-M   'P 1'
#
loop_
_entity.id
_entity.type
_entity.pdbx_description
1 polymer ?
#
loop_
_entity_poly.entity_id
_entity_poly.type
_entity_poly.pdbx_seq_one_letter_code
_entity_poly.pdbx_strand_id
1 'polypeptide(L)'
;MYACKKLEKKRIKKRKGESMTLNEKCILEKVNSRFVVSLAYAYESKEALYLVLTLMNGGDLKFHIYHMGEEGFDMNRAIFYAAEICCGLQDLHQERIVYRDLKPENILLDDHGHIRISDLGLAIHIPEGRNIKGRVGTVGYMAPEVIKNERYTFSPDWWALGCLLYEMIEGQSPFQQRKKKMKREEVERLVKEVQEDYSAKFCTDSRCLCSMLLCKDPTERLGCRGRGAQEVKEHPVFRHLNFKRLEAGMLDPPFKPDPQAIYCKDVLDIEQFSTVKGVELEAKDKDFYQKFATGSVSIPWQNEMIETECFKELNVLAADGSVPPDLDWRGQPPPQPKKGLLQRLFSRQDCCGNCSESEEEPTRL
;
A
#
# COMPACT_ATOMS: atom_id res chain seq x y z
N MET A 1 9.87 10.46 -5.95
CA MET A 1 8.56 11.06 -5.57
C MET A 1 7.85 10.12 -4.60
N TYR A 2 7.06 10.64 -3.65
CA TYR A 2 6.40 9.84 -2.61
C TYR A 2 4.95 10.29 -2.37
N ALA A 3 4.14 9.37 -1.83
CA ALA A 3 2.84 9.68 -1.23
C ALA A 3 3.00 9.95 0.27
N CYS A 4 2.27 10.92 0.82
CA CYS A 4 2.35 11.28 2.23
C CYS A 4 1.02 11.03 2.94
N LYS A 5 0.89 9.89 3.65
CA LYS A 5 -0.30 9.55 4.43
C LYS A 5 -0.28 10.35 5.74
N LYS A 6 -1.11 11.37 5.85
CA LYS A 6 -1.28 12.21 7.05
C LYS A 6 -2.32 11.60 7.99
N LEU A 7 -1.94 11.38 9.24
CA LEU A 7 -2.81 10.86 10.29
C LEU A 7 -2.96 11.91 11.42
N GLU A 8 -4.14 12.51 11.56
CA GLU A 8 -4.37 13.55 12.57
C GLU A 8 -4.34 12.98 14.00
N LYS A 9 -3.49 13.54 14.87
CA LYS A 9 -3.29 13.06 16.25
C LYS A 9 -4.59 13.06 17.07
N LYS A 10 -5.39 14.13 16.95
CA LYS A 10 -6.70 14.24 17.64
C LYS A 10 -7.69 13.17 17.18
N ARG A 11 -7.66 12.78 15.89
CA ARG A 11 -8.53 11.72 15.36
C ARG A 11 -8.09 10.35 15.84
N ILE A 12 -6.79 10.08 15.85
CA ILE A 12 -6.23 8.84 16.41
C ILE A 12 -6.69 8.69 17.87
N LYS A 13 -6.48 9.71 18.69
CA LYS A 13 -6.87 9.69 20.11
C LYS A 13 -8.38 9.52 20.30
N LYS A 14 -9.20 10.25 19.54
CA LYS A 14 -10.67 10.11 19.59
C LYS A 14 -11.15 8.69 19.29
N ARG A 15 -10.47 8.00 18.37
CA ARG A 15 -10.81 6.63 17.95
C ARG A 15 -10.06 5.54 18.71
N LYS A 16 -9.16 5.89 19.64
CA LYS A 16 -8.24 4.95 20.30
C LYS A 16 -7.45 4.11 19.28
N GLY A 17 -6.97 4.77 18.22
CA GLY A 17 -6.33 4.15 17.06
C GLY A 17 -4.81 3.94 17.18
N GLU A 18 -4.21 4.25 18.32
CA GLU A 18 -2.75 4.29 18.52
C GLU A 18 -2.10 2.95 18.18
N SER A 19 -2.66 1.85 18.67
CA SER A 19 -2.15 0.50 18.41
C SER A 19 -2.23 0.13 16.93
N MET A 20 -3.29 0.53 16.24
CA MET A 20 -3.49 0.23 14.82
C MET A 20 -2.49 1.02 13.97
N THR A 21 -2.33 2.31 14.25
CA THR A 21 -1.37 3.18 13.56
C THR A 21 0.07 2.74 13.77
N LEU A 22 0.45 2.36 15.00
CA LEU A 22 1.80 1.86 15.26
C LEU A 22 2.04 0.51 14.58
N ASN A 23 1.04 -0.37 14.59
CA ASN A 23 1.12 -1.68 13.94
C ASN A 23 1.29 -1.54 12.42
N GLU A 24 0.52 -0.67 11.75
CA GLU A 24 0.69 -0.40 10.31
C GLU A 24 2.13 0.03 10.00
N LYS A 25 2.64 1.00 10.76
CA LYS A 25 4.01 1.51 10.62
C LYS A 25 5.04 0.40 10.80
N CYS A 26 4.96 -0.38 11.88
CA CYS A 26 5.93 -1.45 12.16
C CYS A 26 5.91 -2.57 11.10
N ILE A 27 4.74 -2.91 10.55
CA ILE A 27 4.63 -3.88 9.48
C ILE A 27 5.27 -3.32 8.20
N LEU A 28 4.98 -2.08 7.84
CA LEU A 28 5.54 -1.42 6.66
C LEU A 28 7.07 -1.23 6.74
N GLU A 29 7.64 -1.02 7.94
CA GLU A 29 9.09 -0.98 8.13
C GLU A 29 9.76 -2.34 7.90
N LYS A 30 9.06 -3.44 8.17
CA LYS A 30 9.61 -4.80 8.07
C LYS A 30 9.48 -5.37 6.66
N VAL A 31 8.38 -5.07 5.97
CA VAL A 31 8.07 -5.67 4.67
C VAL A 31 8.88 -4.99 3.56
N ASN A 32 9.62 -5.80 2.80
CA ASN A 32 10.31 -5.37 1.59
C ASN A 32 9.84 -6.23 0.40
N SER A 33 8.81 -5.76 -0.30
CA SER A 33 8.19 -6.45 -1.43
C SER A 33 7.94 -5.47 -2.58
N ARG A 34 8.07 -5.95 -3.83
CA ARG A 34 7.63 -5.18 -5.01
C ARG A 34 6.11 -5.02 -5.05
N PHE A 35 5.36 -5.92 -4.44
CA PHE A 35 3.91 -5.99 -4.53
C PHE A 35 3.20 -5.40 -3.29
N VAL A 36 3.96 -4.77 -2.38
CA VAL A 36 3.44 -4.02 -1.23
C VAL A 36 4.06 -2.62 -1.26
N VAL A 37 3.30 -1.59 -0.88
CA VAL A 37 3.84 -0.23 -0.76
C VAL A 37 4.94 -0.20 0.31
N SER A 38 6.05 0.48 0.02
CA SER A 38 7.18 0.60 0.94
C SER A 38 7.06 1.90 1.75
N LEU A 39 7.47 1.85 3.01
CA LEU A 39 7.60 3.04 3.87
C LEU A 39 9.04 3.56 3.81
N ALA A 40 9.23 4.78 3.34
CA ALA A 40 10.54 5.44 3.31
C ALA A 40 10.81 6.27 4.56
N TYR A 41 9.79 6.94 5.11
CA TYR A 41 9.94 7.78 6.30
C TYR A 41 8.71 7.76 7.20
N ALA A 42 8.93 7.77 8.51
CA ALA A 42 7.90 7.99 9.52
C ALA A 42 8.28 9.15 10.44
N TYR A 43 7.46 10.21 10.48
CA TYR A 43 7.74 11.40 11.28
C TYR A 43 6.47 12.03 11.85
N GLU A 44 6.63 13.02 12.72
CA GLU A 44 5.51 13.76 13.32
C GLU A 44 5.62 15.27 13.08
N SER A 45 4.47 15.95 13.13
CA SER A 45 4.37 17.40 13.31
C SER A 45 3.58 17.72 14.58
N LYS A 46 3.32 19.00 14.83
CA LYS A 46 2.47 19.44 15.95
C LYS A 46 1.09 18.77 15.94
N GLU A 47 0.51 18.51 14.76
CA GLU A 47 -0.90 18.10 14.63
C GLU A 47 -1.10 16.69 14.07
N ALA A 48 -0.10 16.10 13.42
CA ALA A 48 -0.25 14.84 12.71
C ALA A 48 0.99 13.96 12.78
N LEU A 49 0.77 12.68 12.48
CA LEU A 49 1.78 11.69 12.17
C LEU A 49 1.79 11.48 10.65
N TYR A 50 2.95 11.16 10.08
CA TYR A 50 3.12 11.02 8.64
C TYR A 50 3.84 9.73 8.30
N LEU A 51 3.29 9.00 7.33
CA LEU A 51 3.96 7.90 6.65
C LEU A 51 4.25 8.34 5.22
N VAL A 52 5.52 8.34 4.83
CA VAL A 52 5.98 8.62 3.47
C VAL A 52 6.13 7.29 2.74
N LEU A 53 5.22 7.04 1.81
CA LEU A 53 5.00 5.76 1.15
C LEU A 53 5.35 5.85 -0.33
N THR A 54 5.61 4.70 -0.95
CA THR A 54 5.66 4.57 -2.42
C THR A 54 4.46 5.29 -3.06
N LEU A 55 4.73 6.18 -4.01
CA LEU A 55 3.70 6.87 -4.77
C LEU A 55 3.10 5.94 -5.82
N MET A 56 1.78 5.81 -5.83
CA MET A 56 1.02 4.96 -6.75
C MET A 56 0.03 5.85 -7.52
N ASN A 57 0.50 6.48 -8.61
CA ASN A 57 -0.26 7.49 -9.37
C ASN A 57 -1.40 6.92 -10.21
N GLY A 58 -1.37 5.62 -10.50
CA GLY A 58 -2.35 4.95 -11.33
C GLY A 58 -3.71 4.79 -10.65
N GLY A 59 -3.89 5.24 -9.40
CA GLY A 59 -5.15 5.13 -8.67
C GLY A 59 -5.43 3.73 -8.13
N ASP A 60 -6.59 3.54 -7.50
CA ASP A 60 -6.99 2.28 -6.90
C ASP A 60 -7.84 1.40 -7.83
N LEU A 61 -7.84 0.07 -7.63
CA LEU A 61 -8.61 -0.84 -8.47
C LEU A 61 -10.11 -0.56 -8.44
N LYS A 62 -10.68 0.02 -7.38
CA LYS A 62 -12.11 0.38 -7.37
C LYS A 62 -12.41 1.44 -8.42
N PHE A 63 -11.56 2.44 -8.56
CA PHE A 63 -11.70 3.44 -9.61
C PHE A 63 -11.69 2.77 -10.98
N HIS A 64 -10.70 1.90 -11.23
CA HIS A 64 -10.55 1.18 -12.49
C HIS A 64 -11.74 0.25 -12.80
N ILE A 65 -12.24 -0.51 -11.83
CA ILE A 65 -13.35 -1.46 -12.04
C ILE A 65 -14.66 -0.73 -12.36
N TYR A 66 -14.92 0.40 -11.71
CA TYR A 66 -16.26 1.00 -11.69
C TYR A 66 -16.42 2.30 -12.48
N HIS A 67 -15.32 2.97 -12.81
CA HIS A 67 -15.34 4.31 -13.42
C HIS A 67 -14.59 4.38 -14.76
N MET A 68 -13.89 3.32 -15.16
CA MET A 68 -13.22 3.24 -16.46
C MET A 68 -14.02 2.43 -17.48
N GLY A 69 -15.02 3.05 -18.09
CA GLY A 69 -15.80 2.44 -19.16
C GLY A 69 -16.84 1.44 -18.65
N GLU A 70 -16.86 0.24 -19.23
CA GLU A 70 -17.75 -0.84 -18.78
C GLU A 70 -17.25 -1.44 -17.45
N GLU A 71 -18.17 -1.79 -16.55
CA GLU A 71 -17.79 -2.32 -15.22
C GLU A 71 -17.04 -3.67 -15.35
N GLY A 72 -15.87 -3.74 -14.71
CA GLY A 72 -14.96 -4.89 -14.74
C GLY A 72 -13.79 -4.75 -15.72
N PHE A 73 -12.99 -5.79 -15.83
CA PHE A 73 -11.81 -5.89 -16.68
C PHE A 73 -11.95 -7.02 -17.70
N ASP A 74 -11.15 -6.95 -18.76
CA ASP A 74 -10.89 -8.12 -19.58
C ASP A 74 -10.14 -9.19 -18.76
N MET A 75 -10.24 -10.44 -19.21
CA MET A 75 -9.68 -11.59 -18.51
C MET A 75 -8.17 -11.49 -18.32
N ASN A 76 -7.42 -11.00 -19.32
CA ASN A 76 -5.96 -10.94 -19.23
C ASN A 76 -5.52 -9.95 -18.14
N ARG A 77 -6.17 -8.79 -18.07
CA ARG A 77 -5.94 -7.80 -17.01
C ARG A 77 -6.27 -8.31 -15.62
N ALA A 78 -7.43 -8.94 -15.45
CA ALA A 78 -7.84 -9.51 -14.16
C ALA A 78 -6.87 -10.61 -13.67
N ILE A 79 -6.44 -11.50 -14.57
CA ILE A 79 -5.50 -12.59 -14.23
C ILE A 79 -4.10 -12.06 -13.94
N PHE A 80 -3.63 -11.05 -14.67
CA PHE A 80 -2.33 -10.42 -14.40
C PHE A 80 -2.31 -9.80 -12.99
N TYR A 81 -3.30 -8.99 -12.64
CA TYR A 81 -3.37 -8.39 -11.29
C TYR A 81 -3.57 -9.44 -10.20
N ALA A 82 -4.39 -10.48 -10.42
CA ALA A 82 -4.52 -11.57 -9.46
C ALA A 82 -3.18 -12.30 -9.21
N ALA A 83 -2.34 -12.44 -10.25
CA ALA A 83 -1.01 -13.03 -10.11
C ALA A 83 -0.05 -12.13 -9.29
N GLU A 84 -0.08 -10.81 -9.49
CA GLU A 84 0.71 -9.86 -8.69
C GLU A 84 0.24 -9.82 -7.23
N ILE A 85 -1.07 -9.79 -7.00
CA ILE A 85 -1.65 -9.82 -5.65
C ILE A 85 -1.28 -11.14 -4.95
N CYS A 86 -1.32 -12.27 -5.66
CA CYS A 86 -0.86 -13.56 -5.14
C CYS A 86 0.61 -13.51 -4.67
N CYS A 87 1.49 -12.82 -5.41
CA CYS A 87 2.88 -12.62 -4.98
C CYS A 87 2.98 -11.71 -3.75
N GLY A 88 2.23 -10.60 -3.71
CA GLY A 88 2.19 -9.73 -2.53
C GLY A 88 1.69 -10.43 -1.26
N LEU A 89 0.65 -11.26 -1.39
CA LEU A 89 0.17 -12.11 -0.29
C LEU A 89 1.23 -13.13 0.13
N GLN A 90 1.92 -13.76 -0.81
CA GLN A 90 3.02 -14.66 -0.51
C GLN A 90 4.10 -13.98 0.32
N ASP A 91 4.55 -12.79 -0.09
CA ASP A 91 5.61 -12.05 0.59
C ASP A 91 5.20 -11.69 2.03
N LEU A 92 3.95 -11.27 2.24
CA LEU A 92 3.40 -11.02 3.58
C LEU A 92 3.34 -12.31 4.42
N HIS A 93 2.86 -13.41 3.84
CA HIS A 93 2.70 -14.69 4.54
C HIS A 93 4.05 -15.31 4.92
N GLN A 94 5.09 -15.13 4.10
CA GLN A 94 6.46 -15.53 4.41
C GLN A 94 7.01 -14.77 5.63
N GLU A 95 6.67 -13.50 5.77
CA GLU A 95 6.95 -12.69 6.96
C GLU A 95 6.01 -12.97 8.14
N ARG A 96 5.15 -13.99 8.01
CA ARG A 96 4.14 -14.41 8.98
C ARG A 96 3.07 -13.35 9.25
N ILE A 97 2.77 -12.51 8.27
CA ILE A 97 1.79 -11.43 8.37
C ILE A 97 0.54 -11.82 7.59
N VAL A 98 -0.63 -11.79 8.25
CA VAL A 98 -1.93 -11.87 7.55
C VAL A 98 -2.45 -10.45 7.30
N TYR A 99 -2.97 -10.20 6.10
CA TYR A 99 -3.33 -8.85 5.66
C TYR A 99 -4.74 -8.41 6.10
N ARG A 100 -5.75 -9.29 5.94
CA ARG A 100 -7.14 -9.15 6.44
C ARG A 100 -8.00 -8.02 5.86
N ASP A 101 -7.52 -7.23 4.91
CA ASP A 101 -8.32 -6.17 4.28
C ASP A 101 -8.06 -6.04 2.77
N LEU A 102 -7.90 -7.17 2.08
CA LEU A 102 -7.81 -7.20 0.63
C LEU A 102 -9.17 -6.86 -0.01
N LYS A 103 -9.17 -5.78 -0.78
CA LYS A 103 -10.32 -5.22 -1.49
C LYS A 103 -9.84 -4.24 -2.58
N PRO A 104 -10.68 -3.87 -3.56
CA PRO A 104 -10.27 -3.01 -4.67
C PRO A 104 -9.67 -1.67 -4.24
N GLU A 105 -10.19 -1.03 -3.18
CA GLU A 105 -9.68 0.25 -2.67
C GLU A 105 -8.23 0.21 -2.21
N ASN A 106 -7.76 -0.96 -1.78
CA ASN A 106 -6.45 -1.10 -1.17
C ASN A 106 -5.38 -1.62 -2.14
N ILE A 107 -5.74 -1.84 -3.42
CA ILE A 107 -4.78 -2.20 -4.47
C ILE A 107 -4.58 -1.01 -5.38
N LEU A 108 -3.35 -0.51 -5.43
CA LEU A 108 -3.00 0.72 -6.14
C LEU A 108 -2.10 0.42 -7.34
N LEU A 109 -2.20 1.21 -8.40
CA LEU A 109 -1.37 1.09 -9.61
C LEU A 109 -0.24 2.13 -9.63
N ASP A 110 0.93 1.75 -10.13
CA ASP A 110 2.01 2.67 -10.46
C ASP A 110 1.92 3.21 -11.90
N ASP A 111 2.84 4.08 -12.30
CA ASP A 111 2.89 4.69 -13.64
C ASP A 111 3.10 3.68 -14.79
N HIS A 112 3.60 2.48 -14.48
CA HIS A 112 3.84 1.42 -15.44
C HIS A 112 2.66 0.43 -15.53
N GLY A 113 1.71 0.51 -14.60
CA GLY A 113 0.53 -0.34 -14.54
C GLY A 113 0.68 -1.57 -13.65
N HIS A 114 1.77 -1.67 -12.88
CA HIS A 114 1.92 -2.71 -11.86
C HIS A 114 1.16 -2.36 -10.59
N ILE A 115 0.65 -3.36 -9.89
CA ILE A 115 -0.10 -3.15 -8.64
C ILE A 115 0.77 -3.29 -7.40
N ARG A 116 0.34 -2.64 -6.32
CA ARG A 116 0.80 -2.92 -4.95
C ARG A 116 -0.36 -2.93 -3.96
N ILE A 117 -0.25 -3.84 -2.98
CA ILE A 117 -1.07 -3.86 -1.78
C ILE A 117 -0.72 -2.64 -0.90
N SER A 118 -1.73 -1.94 -0.41
CA SER A 118 -1.62 -0.76 0.45
C SER A 118 -2.47 -0.90 1.73
N ASP A 119 -2.43 0.10 2.62
CA ASP A 119 -3.21 0.16 3.87
C ASP A 119 -3.13 -1.09 4.76
N LEU A 120 -2.02 -1.27 5.46
CA LEU A 120 -1.76 -2.43 6.33
C LEU A 120 -2.30 -2.25 7.76
N GLY A 121 -3.24 -1.34 7.97
CA GLY A 121 -3.81 -1.02 9.29
C GLY A 121 -4.44 -2.21 10.00
N LEU A 122 -5.05 -3.14 9.25
CA LEU A 122 -5.65 -4.35 9.79
C LEU A 122 -4.72 -5.57 9.73
N ALA A 123 -3.53 -5.46 9.16
CA ALA A 123 -2.59 -6.57 9.10
C ALA A 123 -2.08 -6.95 10.49
N ILE A 124 -1.67 -8.19 10.69
CA ILE A 124 -1.10 -8.63 11.98
C ILE A 124 -0.09 -9.76 11.77
N HIS A 125 0.98 -9.72 12.56
CA HIS A 125 1.94 -10.82 12.64
C HIS A 125 1.37 -12.00 13.44
N ILE A 126 1.41 -13.19 12.86
CA ILE A 126 0.97 -14.45 13.48
C ILE A 126 2.22 -15.23 13.91
N PRO A 127 2.49 -15.36 15.22
CA PRO A 127 3.60 -16.17 15.69
C PRO A 127 3.55 -17.60 15.12
N GLU A 128 4.72 -18.20 14.90
CA GLU A 128 4.83 -19.55 14.40
C GLU A 128 4.10 -20.56 15.30
N GLY A 129 3.43 -21.54 14.69
CA GLY A 129 2.61 -22.53 15.41
C GLY A 129 1.34 -21.98 16.08
N ARG A 130 1.04 -20.68 15.94
CA ARG A 130 -0.16 -20.05 16.51
C ARG A 130 -1.18 -19.68 15.44
N ASN A 131 -2.42 -19.51 15.90
CA ASN A 131 -3.52 -18.92 15.17
C ASN A 131 -4.07 -17.73 15.95
N ILE A 132 -4.78 -16.86 15.25
CA ILE A 132 -5.41 -15.67 15.82
C ILE A 132 -6.93 -15.79 15.77
N LYS A 133 -7.61 -14.96 16.56
CA LYS A 133 -9.06 -14.79 16.53
C LYS A 133 -9.35 -13.30 16.45
N GLY A 134 -10.24 -12.90 15.55
CA GLY A 134 -10.64 -11.51 15.41
C GLY A 134 -11.55 -11.29 14.21
N ARG A 135 -12.68 -10.63 14.45
CA ARG A 135 -13.67 -10.30 13.43
C ARG A 135 -13.42 -8.90 12.89
N VAL A 136 -12.48 -8.79 11.96
CA VAL A 136 -12.05 -7.53 11.33
C VAL A 136 -12.02 -7.70 9.81
N GLY A 137 -12.08 -6.58 9.09
CA GLY A 137 -12.10 -6.54 7.63
C GLY A 137 -13.36 -5.87 7.09
N THR A 138 -13.40 -5.72 5.77
CA THR A 138 -14.51 -5.08 5.07
C THR A 138 -15.65 -6.08 4.79
N VAL A 139 -16.89 -5.66 5.03
CA VAL A 139 -18.09 -6.49 4.74
C VAL A 139 -18.10 -6.87 3.25
N GLY A 140 -18.40 -8.14 2.94
CA GLY A 140 -18.32 -8.69 1.59
C GLY A 140 -16.98 -9.37 1.27
N TYR A 141 -15.88 -8.96 1.90
CA TYR A 141 -14.54 -9.55 1.72
C TYR A 141 -14.08 -10.38 2.92
N MET A 142 -14.72 -10.25 4.08
CA MET A 142 -14.45 -11.12 5.22
C MET A 142 -14.82 -12.57 4.91
N ALA A 143 -13.87 -13.48 5.09
CA ALA A 143 -14.08 -14.92 4.91
C ALA A 143 -15.08 -15.51 5.92
N PRO A 144 -15.74 -16.65 5.60
CA PRO A 144 -16.71 -17.28 6.48
C PRO A 144 -16.21 -17.54 7.91
N GLU A 145 -14.98 -18.02 8.07
CA GLU A 145 -14.36 -18.27 9.37
C GLU A 145 -14.13 -16.97 10.17
N VAL A 146 -13.89 -15.84 9.50
CA VAL A 146 -13.78 -14.51 10.15
C VAL A 146 -15.15 -14.05 10.64
N ILE A 147 -16.19 -14.21 9.82
CA ILE A 147 -17.57 -13.84 10.17
C ILE A 147 -18.08 -14.67 11.34
N LYS A 148 -17.79 -15.98 11.34
CA LYS A 148 -18.10 -16.93 12.43
C LYS A 148 -17.24 -16.71 13.67
N ASN A 149 -16.24 -15.82 13.60
CA ASN A 149 -15.30 -15.54 14.67
C ASN A 149 -14.54 -16.80 15.11
N GLU A 150 -14.11 -17.61 14.15
CA GLU A 150 -13.27 -18.79 14.35
C GLU A 150 -11.78 -18.39 14.41
N ARG A 151 -10.92 -19.36 14.73
CA ARG A 151 -9.47 -19.15 14.72
C ARG A 151 -8.95 -19.38 13.30
N TYR A 152 -8.04 -18.52 12.84
CA TYR A 152 -7.49 -18.60 11.49
C TYR A 152 -6.01 -18.19 11.46
N THR A 153 -5.37 -18.50 10.33
CA THR A 153 -4.02 -18.02 9.98
C THR A 153 -4.09 -17.11 8.77
N PHE A 154 -3.83 -17.61 7.56
CA PHE A 154 -3.76 -16.84 6.32
C PHE A 154 -4.96 -17.05 5.40
N SER A 155 -5.85 -17.97 5.74
CA SER A 155 -7.03 -18.33 4.94
C SER A 155 -7.94 -17.14 4.55
N PRO A 156 -8.08 -16.06 5.36
CA PRO A 156 -8.91 -14.93 4.94
C PRO A 156 -8.36 -14.18 3.73
N ASP A 157 -7.04 -14.15 3.53
CA ASP A 157 -6.42 -13.41 2.43
C ASP A 157 -6.68 -14.11 1.09
N TRP A 158 -6.62 -15.46 1.07
CA TRP A 158 -6.93 -16.25 -0.12
C TRP A 158 -8.41 -16.18 -0.51
N TRP A 159 -9.30 -16.14 0.49
CA TRP A 159 -10.72 -15.87 0.25
C TRP A 159 -10.92 -14.49 -0.40
N ALA A 160 -10.29 -13.46 0.16
CA ALA A 160 -10.42 -12.10 -0.35
C ALA A 160 -9.81 -11.94 -1.75
N LEU A 161 -8.77 -12.72 -2.11
CA LEU A 161 -8.27 -12.81 -3.48
C LEU A 161 -9.33 -13.38 -4.42
N GLY A 162 -10.09 -14.40 -3.99
CA GLY A 162 -11.24 -14.91 -4.73
C GLY A 162 -12.32 -13.86 -4.93
N CYS A 163 -12.69 -13.11 -3.88
CA CYS A 163 -13.65 -12.01 -3.98
C CYS A 163 -13.19 -10.93 -4.98
N LEU A 164 -11.90 -10.56 -4.91
CA LEU A 164 -11.34 -9.51 -5.76
C LEU A 164 -11.20 -9.97 -7.21
N LEU A 165 -10.79 -11.22 -7.47
CA LEU A 165 -10.78 -11.79 -8.82
C LEU A 165 -12.18 -11.82 -9.43
N TYR A 166 -13.17 -12.25 -8.64
CA TYR A 166 -14.57 -12.23 -9.07
C TYR A 166 -14.99 -10.83 -9.49
N GLU A 167 -14.74 -9.84 -8.62
CA GLU A 167 -15.17 -8.46 -8.84
C GLU A 167 -14.46 -7.79 -10.01
N MET A 168 -13.17 -8.10 -10.22
CA MET A 168 -12.42 -7.66 -11.40
C MET A 168 -13.04 -8.18 -12.70
N ILE A 169 -13.51 -9.44 -12.75
CA ILE A 169 -14.09 -10.02 -13.97
C ILE A 169 -15.56 -9.59 -14.14
N GLU A 170 -16.35 -9.73 -13.09
CA GLU A 170 -17.80 -9.52 -13.16
C GLU A 170 -18.16 -8.03 -13.22
N GLY A 171 -17.36 -7.17 -12.57
CA GLY A 171 -17.67 -5.75 -12.35
C GLY A 171 -18.60 -5.51 -11.15
N GLN A 172 -18.76 -6.50 -10.26
CA GLN A 172 -19.52 -6.39 -9.01
C GLN A 172 -19.05 -7.43 -7.99
N SER A 173 -19.24 -7.17 -6.70
CA SER A 173 -18.90 -8.11 -5.63
C SER A 173 -19.78 -9.37 -5.67
N PRO A 174 -19.23 -10.58 -5.38
CA PRO A 174 -19.98 -11.84 -5.45
C PRO A 174 -21.15 -11.93 -4.47
N PHE A 175 -21.10 -11.18 -3.37
CA PHE A 175 -22.13 -11.19 -2.31
C PHE A 175 -22.77 -9.82 -2.10
N GLN A 176 -22.36 -8.79 -2.86
CA GLN A 176 -22.87 -7.44 -2.70
C GLN A 176 -23.06 -6.68 -4.02
N GLN A 177 -24.31 -6.55 -4.46
CA GLN A 177 -24.65 -5.70 -5.60
C GLN A 177 -24.48 -4.22 -5.26
N ARG A 178 -23.68 -3.48 -6.04
CA ARG A 178 -23.30 -2.09 -5.77
C ARG A 178 -24.50 -1.13 -5.65
N LYS A 179 -25.51 -1.29 -6.51
CA LYS A 179 -26.70 -0.42 -6.56
C LYS A 179 -27.76 -0.78 -5.52
N LYS A 180 -27.61 -1.90 -4.82
CA LYS A 180 -28.57 -2.39 -3.83
C LYS A 180 -28.02 -2.15 -2.42
N LYS A 181 -28.69 -1.29 -1.65
CA LYS A 181 -28.40 -1.17 -0.22
C LYS A 181 -28.84 -2.47 0.47
N MET A 182 -27.87 -3.24 0.95
CA MET A 182 -28.10 -4.46 1.72
C MET A 182 -27.64 -4.26 3.16
N LYS A 183 -28.33 -4.91 4.09
CA LYS A 183 -27.93 -4.90 5.49
C LYS A 183 -26.68 -5.75 5.66
N ARG A 184 -25.84 -5.39 6.61
CA ARG A 184 -24.60 -6.12 6.91
C ARG A 184 -24.87 -7.60 7.19
N GLU A 185 -25.90 -7.89 7.97
CA GLU A 185 -26.28 -9.25 8.37
C GLU A 185 -26.73 -10.10 7.17
N GLU A 186 -27.34 -9.46 6.15
CA GLU A 186 -27.74 -10.13 4.92
C GLU A 186 -26.53 -10.53 4.09
N VAL A 187 -25.56 -9.62 3.89
CA VAL A 187 -24.31 -9.92 3.17
C VAL A 187 -23.53 -11.02 3.90
N GLU A 188 -23.43 -10.95 5.23
CA GLU A 188 -22.76 -11.98 6.03
C GLU A 188 -23.46 -13.34 5.95
N ARG A 189 -24.79 -13.37 5.81
CA ARG A 189 -25.54 -14.61 5.56
C ARG A 189 -25.21 -15.18 4.18
N LEU A 190 -25.21 -14.34 3.13
CA LEU A 190 -24.86 -14.74 1.77
C LEU A 190 -23.46 -15.36 1.71
N VAL A 191 -22.47 -14.71 2.32
CA VAL A 191 -21.08 -15.23 2.41
C VAL A 191 -21.03 -16.63 3.04
N LYS A 192 -21.83 -16.89 4.08
CA LYS A 192 -21.83 -18.17 4.80
C LYS A 192 -22.59 -19.29 4.06
N GLU A 193 -23.67 -18.96 3.37
CA GLU A 193 -24.68 -19.96 2.95
C GLU A 193 -24.82 -20.10 1.43
N VAL A 194 -24.57 -19.03 0.67
CA VAL A 194 -24.88 -18.97 -0.75
C VAL A 194 -23.62 -19.14 -1.58
N GLN A 195 -23.66 -20.02 -2.58
CA GLN A 195 -22.61 -20.14 -3.59
C GLN A 195 -22.69 -18.96 -4.54
N GLU A 196 -21.54 -18.47 -4.98
CA GLU A 196 -21.46 -17.39 -5.95
C GLU A 196 -21.95 -17.84 -7.35
N ASP A 197 -22.62 -16.93 -8.06
CA ASP A 197 -23.08 -17.14 -9.42
C ASP A 197 -22.05 -16.58 -10.41
N TYR A 198 -21.82 -17.25 -11.53
CA TYR A 198 -20.84 -16.83 -12.54
C TYR A 198 -21.51 -16.52 -13.87
N SER A 199 -21.32 -15.31 -14.39
CA SER A 199 -21.82 -14.94 -15.72
C SER A 199 -20.98 -15.57 -16.85
N ALA A 200 -21.35 -15.25 -18.09
CA ALA A 200 -20.59 -15.61 -19.28
C ALA A 200 -19.23 -14.90 -19.40
N LYS A 201 -18.93 -13.90 -18.55
CA LYS A 201 -17.60 -13.25 -18.51
C LYS A 201 -16.50 -14.19 -18.02
N PHE A 202 -16.85 -15.25 -17.27
CA PHE A 202 -15.89 -16.23 -16.77
C PHE A 202 -15.65 -17.36 -17.78
N CYS A 203 -14.38 -17.66 -18.03
CA CYS A 203 -14.00 -18.90 -18.71
C CYS A 203 -13.92 -20.05 -17.71
N THR A 204 -13.76 -21.28 -18.22
CA THR A 204 -13.69 -22.50 -17.38
C THR A 204 -12.61 -22.38 -16.30
N ASP A 205 -11.41 -21.91 -16.66
CA ASP A 205 -10.29 -21.82 -15.74
C ASP A 205 -10.45 -20.70 -14.70
N SER A 206 -10.95 -19.52 -15.09
CA SER A 206 -11.12 -18.42 -14.13
C SER A 206 -12.26 -18.70 -13.16
N ARG A 207 -13.34 -19.34 -13.61
CA ARG A 207 -14.39 -19.87 -12.73
C ARG A 207 -13.84 -20.92 -11.77
N CYS A 208 -13.02 -21.84 -12.26
CA CYS A 208 -12.39 -22.88 -11.44
C CYS A 208 -11.49 -22.27 -10.36
N LEU A 209 -10.59 -21.35 -10.71
CA LEU A 209 -9.74 -20.67 -9.73
C LEU A 209 -10.59 -19.95 -8.68
N CYS A 210 -11.58 -19.17 -9.14
CA CYS A 210 -12.41 -18.35 -8.27
C CYS A 210 -13.19 -19.20 -7.27
N SER A 211 -13.80 -20.31 -7.70
CA SER A 211 -14.56 -21.20 -6.81
C SER A 211 -13.66 -21.94 -5.82
N MET A 212 -12.44 -22.30 -6.21
CA MET A 212 -11.45 -22.92 -5.31
C MET A 212 -10.95 -21.94 -4.23
N LEU A 213 -10.83 -20.65 -4.55
CA LEU A 213 -10.50 -19.59 -3.58
C LEU A 213 -11.71 -19.21 -2.71
N LEU A 214 -12.92 -19.21 -3.27
CA LEU A 214 -14.19 -18.97 -2.56
C LEU A 214 -14.76 -20.23 -1.89
N CYS A 215 -13.95 -21.27 -1.72
CA CYS A 215 -14.32 -22.42 -0.91
C CYS A 215 -14.59 -21.97 0.54
N LYS A 216 -15.80 -22.23 1.04
CA LYS A 216 -16.22 -21.77 2.37
C LYS A 216 -15.50 -22.47 3.50
N ASP A 217 -15.06 -23.71 3.29
CA ASP A 217 -14.21 -24.44 4.22
C ASP A 217 -12.75 -24.00 4.05
N PRO A 218 -12.13 -23.36 5.06
CA PRO A 218 -10.74 -22.92 4.97
C PRO A 218 -9.73 -24.07 4.83
N THR A 219 -10.04 -25.31 5.24
CA THR A 219 -9.09 -26.43 5.08
C THR A 219 -9.01 -26.94 3.65
N GLU A 220 -10.10 -26.79 2.89
CA GLU A 220 -10.19 -27.17 1.49
C GLU A 220 -9.96 -25.99 0.53
N ARG A 221 -9.83 -24.76 1.05
CA ARG A 221 -9.60 -23.57 0.23
C ARG A 221 -8.22 -23.58 -0.42
N LEU A 222 -8.16 -23.20 -1.69
CA LEU A 222 -6.89 -23.02 -2.39
C LEU A 222 -6.07 -21.90 -1.72
N GLY A 223 -4.77 -22.12 -1.58
CA GLY A 223 -3.86 -21.34 -0.75
C GLY A 223 -3.71 -21.89 0.68
N CYS A 224 -4.57 -22.81 1.12
CA CYS A 224 -4.63 -23.29 2.50
C CYS A 224 -4.32 -24.78 2.67
N ARG A 225 -4.08 -25.53 1.59
CA ARG A 225 -3.90 -27.00 1.62
C ARG A 225 -2.45 -27.43 1.89
N GLY A 226 -1.67 -26.55 2.51
CA GLY A 226 -0.30 -26.80 2.97
C GLY A 226 0.81 -26.24 2.10
N ARG A 227 0.55 -25.84 0.83
CA ARG A 227 1.58 -25.27 -0.06
C ARG A 227 1.47 -23.75 -0.27
N GLY A 228 0.51 -23.10 0.38
CA GLY A 228 0.40 -21.63 0.39
C GLY A 228 0.19 -21.07 -1.02
N ALA A 229 0.95 -20.04 -1.39
CA ALA A 229 0.85 -19.44 -2.72
C ALA A 229 1.19 -20.42 -3.86
N GLN A 230 2.01 -21.45 -3.63
CA GLN A 230 2.46 -22.35 -4.68
C GLN A 230 1.29 -23.08 -5.37
N GLU A 231 0.31 -23.57 -4.61
CA GLU A 231 -0.87 -24.23 -5.19
C GLU A 231 -1.76 -23.26 -5.98
N VAL A 232 -1.80 -21.97 -5.61
CA VAL A 232 -2.49 -20.93 -6.37
C VAL A 232 -1.76 -20.67 -7.69
N LYS A 233 -0.43 -20.53 -7.64
CA LYS A 233 0.44 -20.27 -8.81
C LYS A 233 0.45 -21.41 -9.82
N GLU A 234 0.27 -22.65 -9.37
CA GLU A 234 0.19 -23.84 -10.23
C GLU A 234 -1.17 -24.02 -10.91
N HIS A 235 -2.17 -23.19 -10.60
CA HIS A 235 -3.49 -23.30 -11.22
C HIS A 235 -3.43 -23.06 -12.75
N PRO A 236 -4.14 -23.85 -13.59
CA PRO A 236 -4.07 -23.76 -15.06
C PRO A 236 -4.36 -22.40 -15.68
N VAL A 237 -5.10 -21.53 -14.97
CA VAL A 237 -5.37 -20.15 -15.43
C VAL A 237 -4.09 -19.32 -15.60
N PHE A 238 -3.03 -19.64 -14.84
CA PHE A 238 -1.74 -18.95 -14.90
C PHE A 238 -0.72 -19.64 -15.82
N ARG A 239 -1.12 -20.66 -16.60
CA ARG A 239 -0.20 -21.49 -17.41
C ARG A 239 0.71 -20.70 -18.37
N HIS A 240 0.27 -19.52 -18.81
CA HIS A 240 1.01 -18.65 -19.73
C HIS A 240 1.81 -17.56 -19.02
N LEU A 241 1.73 -17.48 -17.69
CA LEU A 241 2.40 -16.47 -16.88
C LEU A 241 3.62 -17.10 -16.19
N ASN A 242 4.81 -16.56 -16.44
CA ASN A 242 6.02 -16.97 -15.75
C ASN A 242 6.17 -16.18 -14.44
N PHE A 243 5.84 -16.80 -13.31
CA PHE A 243 5.89 -16.15 -12.00
C PHE A 243 7.28 -15.62 -11.63
N LYS A 244 8.38 -16.31 -12.02
CA LYS A 244 9.73 -15.79 -11.75
C LYS A 244 10.01 -14.50 -12.49
N ARG A 245 9.51 -14.36 -13.73
CA ARG A 245 9.62 -13.12 -14.51
C ARG A 245 8.69 -12.03 -13.95
N LEU A 246 7.49 -12.39 -13.49
CA LEU A 246 6.58 -11.46 -12.81
C LEU A 246 7.20 -10.91 -11.52
N GLU A 247 7.72 -11.79 -10.67
CA GLU A 247 8.45 -11.48 -9.42
C GLU A 247 9.75 -10.71 -9.67
N ALA A 248 10.25 -10.64 -10.90
CA ALA A 248 11.39 -9.81 -11.27
C ALA A 248 10.97 -8.48 -11.90
N GLY A 249 9.67 -8.23 -12.13
CA GLY A 249 9.16 -7.06 -12.85
C GLY A 249 9.52 -7.07 -14.34
N MET A 250 9.62 -8.26 -14.94
CA MET A 250 10.05 -8.45 -16.34
C MET A 250 8.90 -8.78 -17.30
N LEU A 251 7.65 -8.69 -16.83
CA LEU A 251 6.45 -8.86 -17.65
C LEU A 251 5.74 -7.52 -17.75
N ASP A 252 5.44 -7.09 -18.96
CA ASP A 252 4.71 -5.85 -19.19
C ASP A 252 3.24 -5.99 -18.75
N PRO A 253 2.71 -5.04 -17.96
CA PRO A 253 1.30 -5.04 -17.62
C PRO A 253 0.40 -4.89 -18.85
N PRO A 254 -0.78 -5.55 -18.88
CA PRO A 254 -1.73 -5.46 -19.99
C PRO A 254 -2.42 -4.09 -20.09
N PHE A 255 -2.29 -3.25 -19.06
CA PHE A 255 -2.80 -1.89 -19.04
C PHE A 255 -1.75 -0.97 -18.43
N LYS A 256 -1.45 0.13 -19.13
CA LYS A 256 -0.57 1.21 -18.66
C LYS A 256 -1.39 2.48 -18.46
N PRO A 257 -1.38 3.10 -17.26
CA PRO A 257 -2.03 4.38 -17.02
C PRO A 257 -1.48 5.50 -17.92
N ASP A 258 -2.36 6.43 -18.30
CA ASP A 258 -1.98 7.67 -18.99
C ASP A 258 -1.33 8.62 -17.97
N PRO A 259 -0.07 9.06 -18.17
CA PRO A 259 0.61 9.96 -17.25
C PRO A 259 -0.03 11.36 -17.15
N GLN A 260 -0.92 11.73 -18.07
CA GLN A 260 -1.66 13.01 -18.02
C GLN A 260 -3.00 12.89 -17.28
N ALA A 261 -3.46 11.67 -17.02
CA ALA A 261 -4.73 11.42 -16.36
C ALA A 261 -4.57 11.32 -14.83
N ILE A 262 -5.60 11.75 -14.10
CA ILE A 262 -5.69 11.59 -12.65
C ILE A 262 -6.77 10.54 -12.35
N TYR A 263 -6.36 9.41 -11.78
CA TYR A 263 -7.22 8.25 -11.50
C TYR A 263 -7.82 8.31 -10.09
N CYS A 264 -8.46 9.42 -9.74
CA CYS A 264 -9.19 9.55 -8.48
C CYS A 264 -10.41 10.46 -8.64
N LYS A 265 -11.24 10.52 -7.60
CA LYS A 265 -12.33 11.49 -7.54
C LYS A 265 -11.77 12.91 -7.42
N ASP A 266 -12.54 13.89 -7.89
CA ASP A 266 -12.24 15.29 -7.70
C ASP A 266 -12.18 15.65 -6.22
N VAL A 267 -11.29 16.59 -5.86
CA VAL A 267 -11.07 17.00 -4.46
C VAL A 267 -12.36 17.49 -3.79
N LEU A 268 -13.26 18.10 -4.56
CA LEU A 268 -14.55 18.60 -4.09
C LEU A 268 -15.55 17.46 -3.74
N ASP A 269 -15.37 16.28 -4.34
CA ASP A 269 -16.20 15.09 -4.10
C ASP A 269 -15.66 14.20 -2.97
N ILE A 270 -14.50 14.54 -2.42
CA ILE A 270 -13.91 13.84 -1.28
C ILE A 270 -14.53 14.39 0.00
N GLU A 271 -15.31 13.56 0.68
CA GLU A 271 -15.97 13.94 1.94
C GLU A 271 -14.95 14.41 2.99
N GLN A 272 -15.06 15.69 3.39
CA GLN A 272 -14.27 16.21 4.48
C GLN A 272 -14.90 15.81 5.82
N PHE A 273 -14.18 15.00 6.59
CA PHE A 273 -14.56 14.73 7.97
C PHE A 273 -14.55 16.01 8.82
N SER A 274 -15.53 16.14 9.71
CA SER A 274 -15.61 17.26 10.65
C SER A 274 -14.37 17.38 11.56
N THR A 275 -14.04 18.61 11.93
CA THR A 275 -12.92 18.87 12.84
C THR A 275 -13.18 18.27 14.21
N VAL A 276 -12.15 17.62 14.79
CA VAL A 276 -12.27 17.00 16.10
C VAL A 276 -12.20 18.07 17.19
N LYS A 277 -13.34 18.36 17.82
CA LYS A 277 -13.46 19.22 18.99
C LYS A 277 -13.43 18.41 20.29
N GLY A 278 -13.01 19.04 21.39
CA GLY A 278 -13.05 18.44 22.73
C GLY A 278 -12.02 17.36 23.01
N VAL A 279 -10.94 17.29 22.22
CA VAL A 279 -9.83 16.36 22.42
C VAL A 279 -8.55 17.15 22.61
N GLU A 280 -7.97 17.04 23.79
CA GLU A 280 -6.66 17.59 24.15
C GLU A 280 -5.61 16.48 24.12
N LEU A 281 -4.39 16.82 23.67
CA LEU A 281 -3.27 15.90 23.68
C LEU A 281 -2.54 16.02 25.02
N GLU A 282 -2.31 14.89 25.67
CA GLU A 282 -1.70 14.79 27.01
C GLU A 282 -0.24 14.34 26.90
N ALA A 283 0.52 14.46 28.00
CA ALA A 283 1.92 14.04 28.04
C ALA A 283 2.11 12.56 27.69
N LYS A 284 1.20 11.68 28.12
CA LYS A 284 1.23 10.24 27.82
C LYS A 284 1.14 9.92 26.32
N ASP A 285 0.57 10.83 25.53
CA ASP A 285 0.44 10.63 24.08
C ASP A 285 1.79 10.83 23.36
N LYS A 286 2.74 11.55 23.99
CA LYS A 286 4.08 11.80 23.44
C LYS A 286 4.91 10.53 23.30
N ASP A 287 4.80 9.60 24.24
CA ASP A 287 5.52 8.33 24.19
C ASP A 287 5.14 7.52 22.95
N PHE A 288 3.86 7.55 22.58
CA PHE A 288 3.38 6.93 21.35
C PHE A 288 3.93 7.64 20.10
N TYR A 289 3.96 8.96 20.09
CA TYR A 289 4.49 9.70 18.93
C TYR A 289 5.98 9.49 18.73
N GLN A 290 6.77 9.44 19.81
CA GLN A 290 8.20 9.13 19.75
C GLN A 290 8.47 7.72 19.22
N LYS A 291 7.66 6.73 19.63
CA LYS A 291 7.75 5.35 19.09
C LYS A 291 7.38 5.28 17.61
N PHE A 292 6.51 6.17 17.15
CA PHE A 292 6.08 6.24 15.76
C PHE A 292 7.12 6.93 14.86
N ALA A 293 7.73 8.03 15.31
CA ALA A 293 8.60 8.87 14.48
C ALA A 293 10.05 8.35 14.43
N THR A 294 10.28 7.24 13.72
CA THR A 294 11.62 6.62 13.56
C THR A 294 12.50 7.28 12.51
N GLY A 295 12.00 8.24 11.74
CA GLY A 295 12.74 8.90 10.67
C GLY A 295 12.79 8.05 9.41
N SER A 296 13.96 7.94 8.79
CA SER A 296 14.18 7.18 7.55
C SER A 296 14.22 5.67 7.78
N VAL A 297 13.60 4.91 6.88
CA VAL A 297 13.70 3.45 6.83
C VAL A 297 14.86 3.06 5.91
N SER A 298 15.79 2.24 6.41
CA SER A 298 17.10 2.03 5.79
C SER A 298 17.07 1.59 4.33
N ILE A 299 16.31 0.53 3.99
CA ILE A 299 16.32 -0.03 2.62
C ILE A 299 15.71 0.95 1.62
N PRO A 300 14.48 1.49 1.80
CA PRO A 300 13.92 2.43 0.84
C PRO A 300 14.72 3.74 0.74
N TRP A 301 15.34 4.21 1.84
CA TRP A 301 16.21 5.37 1.82
C TRP A 301 17.49 5.14 0.99
N GLN A 302 18.13 3.98 1.13
CA GLN A 302 19.30 3.62 0.32
C GLN A 302 18.93 3.51 -1.17
N ASN A 303 17.78 2.90 -1.48
CA ASN A 303 17.29 2.84 -2.85
C ASN A 303 17.02 4.24 -3.42
N GLU A 304 16.43 5.15 -2.65
CA GLU A 304 16.25 6.55 -3.04
C GLU A 304 17.58 7.20 -3.41
N MET A 305 18.62 7.02 -2.59
CA MET A 305 19.95 7.58 -2.85
C MET A 305 20.58 7.01 -4.14
N ILE A 306 20.33 5.74 -4.46
CA ILE A 306 20.84 5.09 -5.68
C ILE A 306 20.05 5.56 -6.91
N GLU A 307 18.72 5.52 -6.84
CA GLU A 307 17.80 5.85 -7.95
C GLU A 307 17.87 7.32 -8.36
N THR A 308 18.14 8.22 -7.41
CA THR A 308 18.35 9.65 -7.67
C THR A 308 19.78 10.01 -8.07
N GLU A 309 20.63 9.01 -8.30
CA GLU A 309 22.08 9.12 -8.57
C GLU A 309 22.90 9.81 -7.46
N CYS A 310 22.31 10.21 -6.33
CA CYS A 310 23.02 10.84 -5.21
C CYS A 310 24.18 9.98 -4.70
N PHE A 311 23.98 8.67 -4.57
CA PHE A 311 25.03 7.75 -4.14
C PHE A 311 26.22 7.76 -5.12
N LYS A 312 25.95 7.73 -6.43
CA LYS A 312 26.99 7.76 -7.46
C LYS A 312 27.74 9.08 -7.50
N GLU A 313 27.06 10.20 -7.26
CA GLU A 313 27.67 11.54 -7.22
C GLU A 313 28.51 11.78 -5.96
N LEU A 314 28.07 11.28 -4.81
CA LEU A 314 28.69 11.57 -3.50
C LEU A 314 29.71 10.53 -3.06
N ASN A 315 29.52 9.25 -3.43
CA ASN A 315 30.39 8.16 -3.02
C ASN A 315 31.62 8.06 -3.94
N VAL A 316 32.47 9.08 -3.91
CA VAL A 316 33.69 9.19 -4.73
C VAL A 316 34.94 8.88 -3.90
N LEU A 317 35.81 8.06 -4.47
CA LEU A 317 37.16 7.81 -3.94
C LEU A 317 38.18 8.45 -4.87
N ALA A 318 39.33 8.86 -4.32
CA ALA A 318 40.38 9.46 -5.14
C ALA A 318 41.02 8.39 -6.04
N ALA A 319 41.20 8.71 -7.32
CA ALA A 319 41.71 7.78 -8.33
C ALA A 319 43.19 7.38 -8.11
N ASP A 320 43.93 8.19 -7.36
CA ASP A 320 45.33 7.96 -6.98
C ASP A 320 45.46 7.09 -5.71
N GLY A 321 44.36 6.60 -5.16
CA GLY A 321 44.34 5.82 -3.92
C GLY A 321 44.51 6.66 -2.65
N SER A 322 44.50 7.99 -2.75
CA SER A 322 44.50 8.85 -1.58
C SER A 322 43.20 8.74 -0.78
N VAL A 323 43.31 8.88 0.54
CA VAL A 323 42.15 8.86 1.44
C VAL A 323 41.38 10.17 1.26
N PRO A 324 40.07 10.13 0.94
CA PRO A 324 39.24 11.33 0.90
C PRO A 324 39.30 12.10 2.23
N PRO A 325 39.21 13.44 2.22
CA PRO A 325 39.36 14.24 3.43
C PRO A 325 38.35 13.90 4.54
N ASP A 326 37.14 13.48 4.19
CA ASP A 326 36.09 13.01 5.11
C ASP A 326 36.42 11.66 5.77
N LEU A 327 37.35 10.89 5.21
CA LEU A 327 37.88 9.64 5.76
C LEU A 327 39.29 9.81 6.37
N ASP A 328 39.88 11.01 6.32
CA ASP A 328 41.20 11.26 6.90
C ASP A 328 41.09 11.43 8.43
N TRP A 329 41.59 10.44 9.15
CA TRP A 329 41.68 10.42 10.62
C TRP A 329 42.45 11.60 11.23
N ARG A 330 43.24 12.32 10.42
CA ARG A 330 44.00 13.50 10.84
C ARG A 330 43.14 14.76 11.01
N GLY A 331 41.82 14.68 10.76
CA GLY A 331 40.86 15.71 11.12
C GLY A 331 40.96 16.99 10.27
N GLN A 332 41.43 16.89 9.03
CA GLN A 332 41.32 18.02 8.10
C GLN A 332 39.85 18.26 7.77
N PRO A 333 39.37 19.52 7.80
CA PRO A 333 37.99 19.81 7.46
C PRO A 333 37.73 19.36 6.01
N PRO A 334 36.62 18.64 5.75
CA PRO A 334 36.33 18.17 4.41
C PRO A 334 36.19 19.36 3.46
N PRO A 335 36.65 19.25 2.20
CA PRO A 335 36.38 20.25 1.19
C PRO A 335 34.87 20.39 1.03
N GLN A 336 34.39 21.62 0.79
CA GLN A 336 32.96 21.85 0.59
C GLN A 336 32.45 20.94 -0.54
N PRO A 337 31.27 20.30 -0.38
CA PRO A 337 30.69 19.45 -1.41
C PRO A 337 30.67 20.20 -2.75
N LYS A 338 31.06 19.55 -3.84
CA LYS A 338 30.93 20.13 -5.18
C LYS A 338 29.47 20.54 -5.37
N LYS A 339 29.25 21.78 -5.82
CA LYS A 339 27.92 22.37 -6.04
C LYS A 339 27.13 21.50 -7.04
N GLY A 340 26.31 20.59 -6.53
CA GLY A 340 25.57 19.58 -7.30
C GLY A 340 24.06 19.58 -7.01
N LEU A 341 23.37 18.53 -7.45
CA LEU A 341 21.91 18.40 -7.46
C LEU A 341 21.25 18.65 -6.09
N LEU A 342 21.92 18.31 -4.99
CA LEU A 342 21.47 18.58 -3.63
C LEU A 342 21.17 20.06 -3.38
N GLN A 343 21.98 20.99 -3.90
CA GLN A 343 21.69 22.42 -3.74
C GLN A 343 20.51 22.86 -4.63
N ARG A 344 20.26 22.21 -5.78
CA ARG A 344 19.04 22.47 -6.59
C ARG A 344 17.76 21.97 -5.92
N LEU A 345 17.84 20.85 -5.18
CA LEU A 345 16.69 20.26 -4.49
C LEU A 345 16.42 20.93 -3.13
N PHE A 346 17.45 21.42 -2.44
CA PHE A 346 17.34 21.94 -1.06
C PHE A 346 17.62 23.44 -0.90
N SER A 347 18.06 24.16 -1.95
CA SER A 347 18.11 25.63 -1.93
C SER A 347 16.72 26.21 -2.13
N ARG A 348 15.94 26.32 -1.05
CA ARG A 348 14.93 27.36 -1.00
C ARG A 348 15.64 28.70 -0.89
N GLN A 349 15.32 29.56 -1.87
CA GLN A 349 15.64 30.96 -1.94
C GLN A 349 15.22 31.62 -0.62
N ASP A 350 16.19 32.01 0.21
CA ASP A 350 15.99 32.97 1.30
C ASP A 350 15.64 34.32 0.66
N CYS A 351 14.37 34.50 0.31
CA CYS A 351 13.78 35.82 0.13
C CYS A 351 13.38 36.37 1.51
N CYS A 352 14.33 36.48 2.43
CA CYS A 352 14.22 37.41 3.54
C CYS A 352 14.67 38.77 3.02
N GLY A 353 13.69 39.63 2.75
CA GLY A 353 13.91 41.01 2.36
C GLY A 353 14.75 41.74 3.40
N ASN A 354 15.92 42.20 2.98
CA ASN A 354 16.58 43.34 3.62
C ASN A 354 15.72 44.58 3.33
N CYS A 355 14.80 44.91 4.23
CA CYS A 355 14.35 46.28 4.40
C CYS A 355 15.48 47.04 5.11
N SER A 356 16.42 47.58 4.33
CA SER A 356 17.27 48.67 4.79
C SER A 356 16.54 49.98 4.51
N GLU A 357 16.28 50.73 5.57
CA GLU A 357 15.85 52.12 5.57
C GLU A 357 16.74 52.95 4.63
N SER A 358 16.10 53.70 3.73
CA SER A 358 16.73 54.86 3.09
C SER A 358 15.67 55.93 2.91
N GLU A 359 16.08 57.13 3.28
CA GLU A 359 15.32 58.31 3.61
C GLU A 359 14.53 58.92 2.44
N GLU A 360 13.56 59.74 2.84
CA GLU A 360 12.74 60.63 2.04
C GLU A 360 13.55 61.52 1.07
N GLU A 361 13.05 61.72 -0.15
CA GLU A 361 12.59 63.05 -0.59
C GLU A 361 11.73 62.96 -1.88
N PRO A 362 10.76 63.88 -2.07
CA PRO A 362 9.74 63.79 -3.11
C PRO A 362 10.07 64.65 -4.34
N THR A 363 9.72 64.20 -5.53
CA THR A 363 9.53 65.12 -6.66
C THR A 363 8.30 64.78 -7.48
N ARG A 364 7.45 65.81 -7.56
CA ARG A 364 6.24 65.92 -8.39
C ARG A 364 6.62 65.97 -9.88
N LEU A 365 5.84 65.29 -10.71
CA LEU A 365 4.86 65.92 -11.63
C LEU A 365 3.90 64.86 -12.18
#